data_AF-A0A926YAU0-F1
#
_entry.id   AF-A0A926YAU0-F1
#
_cell.length_a   1.000
_cell.length_b   1.000
_cell.length_c   1.000
_cell.angle_alpha   90.00
_cell.angle_beta   90.00
_cell.angle_gamma   90.00
#
_symmetry.space_group_name_H-M   'P 1'
#
loop_
_entity.id
_entity.type
_entity.pdbx_description
1 polymer ?
#
loop_
_entity_poly.entity_id
_entity_poly.type
_entity_poly.pdbx_seq_one_letter_code
_entity_poly.pdbx_strand_id
1 'polypeptide(L)'
;MFNFRKWWFGFAFLLALFVTVAGQQIPAFAQSKLKDVQGHWAQPCIEQLSQKRVINGYPDGSFKPDAPVNRAEFAAMVDTVFHNATAIRTGSEFVDVPANHWAAGAIRSAYKTGFLSGYPGQIFKPAENISRVQALVALASGLKYAPARSTSDTLQAAFSDAAAIPDYAKTALASATEKQIVVNYPDVKKLNPNQLVSRADVASFLCQAMGISGGVPSQYIAQAGRPIPATPAGGSSINRNGEIRGVWLTNIDSEVLFSRANLSKAVQRLAQLNFNTIYPVVWNWGYTLYPSKVAEKATGSSMRLVTPLEASLDPSWEVKKRDMLKEVIELGHQKKLTVMPWFEFGFMAPADSELAKRHPDWLTSRQDGSKTWKEGIHQRVWLNPFHPEVQKFIIDLVTEIVTNYDVDGIQFDDHFGLPNEFGYDAYTVEMYKKEIGQDPSTDPKETFWVRWRADKINDFMGRVFQAVKARKQNCIVSVSPNPLHYALPAHLQDWFTWERKGFVEEIVVQVYRNDLDRFIAELDREEIQLANSHVPVGIGILTGLKGRAIPLEQIQAQVKAVRERGLAGVSFFFYESLSSWAKEKPAQREAAFKRLFRTPVPRPSMVGSDKPAV
;
A
#
# COMPACT_ATOMS: atom_id res chain seq x y z
N MET A 1 93.30 -26.42 32.77
CA MET A 1 93.72 -26.93 31.45
C MET A 1 92.86 -26.29 30.38
N PHE A 2 93.56 -25.81 29.36
CA PHE A 2 93.18 -25.15 28.11
C PHE A 2 91.90 -25.61 27.36
N ASN A 3 91.19 -24.59 26.82
CA ASN A 3 90.89 -24.32 25.40
C ASN A 3 89.56 -24.68 24.69
N PHE A 4 88.95 -23.59 24.16
CA PHE A 4 88.45 -23.29 22.79
C PHE A 4 87.40 -24.19 22.13
N ARG A 5 86.34 -23.70 21.45
CA ARG A 5 86.19 -22.75 20.30
C ARG A 5 84.69 -22.31 20.25
N LYS A 6 84.19 -21.21 19.67
CA LYS A 6 84.66 -19.99 18.99
C LYS A 6 83.44 -19.03 18.87
N TRP A 7 83.70 -17.72 18.99
CA TRP A 7 82.95 -16.50 18.60
C TRP A 7 82.51 -16.47 17.10
N TRP A 8 81.65 -15.59 16.53
CA TRP A 8 80.86 -14.39 16.90
C TRP A 8 79.95 -13.98 15.71
N PHE A 9 78.81 -13.31 15.95
CA PHE A 9 78.49 -11.90 15.56
C PHE A 9 77.00 -11.62 15.74
N GLY A 10 76.67 -10.53 16.44
CA GLY A 10 75.31 -10.06 16.66
C GLY A 10 74.80 -9.11 15.58
N PHE A 11 73.49 -8.86 15.60
CA PHE A 11 72.89 -7.60 15.13
C PHE A 11 71.62 -7.32 15.95
N ALA A 12 71.49 -6.06 16.35
CA ALA A 12 70.44 -5.52 17.19
C ALA A 12 69.12 -5.33 16.43
N PHE A 13 67.99 -5.43 17.14
CA PHE A 13 66.74 -4.78 16.74
C PHE A 13 66.04 -4.18 17.97
N LEU A 14 65.87 -2.86 17.94
CA LEU A 14 65.02 -2.06 18.81
C LEU A 14 63.55 -2.41 18.57
N LEU A 15 62.77 -2.58 19.63
CA LEU A 15 61.31 -2.47 19.56
C LEU A 15 60.78 -1.77 20.81
N ALA A 16 60.16 -0.61 20.55
CA ALA A 16 59.60 0.30 21.52
C ALA A 16 58.39 -0.33 22.25
N LEU A 17 58.33 -0.11 23.56
CA LEU A 17 57.18 -0.41 24.40
C LEU A 17 56.04 0.57 24.09
N PHE A 18 54.96 0.08 23.49
CA PHE A 18 53.65 0.73 23.56
C PHE A 18 52.99 0.37 24.88
N VAL A 19 52.81 1.36 25.75
CA VAL A 19 51.94 1.27 26.93
C VAL A 19 50.49 1.27 26.43
N THR A 20 49.84 0.11 26.46
CA THR A 20 48.41 -0.03 26.23
C THR A 20 47.66 0.53 27.43
N VAL A 21 47.06 1.71 27.26
CA VAL A 21 45.98 2.17 28.14
C VAL A 21 44.83 1.21 27.95
N ALA A 22 44.62 0.32 28.93
CA ALA A 22 43.44 -0.51 29.02
C ALA A 22 42.22 0.40 29.18
N GLY A 23 41.58 0.73 28.05
CA GLY A 23 40.26 1.34 28.05
C GLY A 23 39.31 0.40 28.78
N GLN A 24 38.75 0.86 29.90
CA GLN A 24 37.61 0.20 30.52
C GLN A 24 36.49 0.14 29.47
N GLN A 25 36.27 -1.04 28.91
CA GLN A 25 35.06 -1.31 28.14
C GLN A 25 33.89 -1.22 29.12
N ILE A 26 33.02 -0.22 28.92
CA ILE A 26 31.70 -0.22 29.54
C ILE A 26 31.01 -1.49 29.04
N PRO A 27 30.62 -2.43 29.91
CA PRO A 27 29.95 -3.64 29.46
C PRO A 27 28.67 -3.23 28.74
N ALA A 28 28.55 -3.62 27.47
CA ALA A 28 27.29 -3.59 26.76
C ALA A 28 26.33 -4.50 27.53
N PHE A 29 25.33 -3.92 28.21
CA PHE A 29 24.27 -4.69 28.82
C PHE A 29 23.57 -5.48 27.70
N ALA A 30 23.78 -6.79 27.67
CA ALA A 30 22.94 -7.71 26.92
C ALA A 30 21.52 -7.56 27.46
N GLN A 31 20.62 -7.05 26.62
CA GLN A 31 19.24 -6.80 27.00
C GLN A 31 18.55 -8.13 27.30
N SER A 32 18.31 -8.42 28.57
CA SER A 32 17.58 -9.62 28.98
C SER A 32 16.18 -9.58 28.39
N LYS A 33 15.77 -10.68 27.75
CA LYS A 33 14.38 -10.91 27.35
C LYS A 33 13.45 -10.63 28.54
N LEU A 34 12.49 -9.71 28.38
CA LEU A 34 11.60 -9.28 29.47
C LEU A 34 10.72 -10.46 29.92
N LYS A 35 10.87 -10.87 31.18
CA LYS A 35 10.36 -12.18 31.65
C LYS A 35 8.84 -12.27 31.78
N ASP A 36 8.16 -11.14 31.93
CA ASP A 36 6.73 -11.01 32.24
C ASP A 36 5.90 -10.53 31.06
N VAL A 37 6.49 -10.51 29.87
CA VAL A 37 5.83 -10.08 28.63
C VAL A 37 5.43 -11.28 27.77
N GLN A 38 5.97 -12.47 28.03
CA GLN A 38 5.71 -13.65 27.22
C GLN A 38 4.22 -14.06 27.28
N GLY A 39 3.57 -14.14 26.11
CA GLY A 39 2.14 -14.45 25.99
C GLY A 39 1.22 -13.24 26.20
N HIS A 40 1.77 -12.06 26.51
CA HIS A 40 1.00 -10.83 26.67
C HIS A 40 0.58 -10.26 25.30
N TRP A 41 -0.61 -9.66 25.19
CA TRP A 41 -1.14 -9.15 23.92
C TRP A 41 -0.27 -8.04 23.29
N ALA A 42 0.38 -7.24 24.14
CA ALA A 42 1.29 -6.19 23.73
C ALA A 42 2.75 -6.66 23.55
N GLN A 43 3.03 -7.97 23.65
CA GLN A 43 4.39 -8.50 23.58
C GLN A 43 5.17 -8.03 22.34
N PRO A 44 4.62 -8.13 21.11
CA PRO A 44 5.39 -7.75 19.92
C PRO A 44 5.79 -6.28 19.95
N CYS A 45 4.91 -5.40 20.44
CA CYS A 45 5.19 -3.97 20.59
C CYS A 45 6.24 -3.72 21.68
N ILE A 46 6.06 -4.31 22.86
CA ILE A 46 6.96 -4.10 24.00
C ILE A 46 8.38 -4.56 23.64
N GLU A 47 8.53 -5.72 23.00
CA GLU A 47 9.84 -6.22 22.56
C GLU A 47 10.49 -5.29 21.53
N GLN A 48 9.73 -4.77 20.56
CA GLN A 48 10.26 -3.85 19.55
C GLN A 48 10.67 -2.49 20.14
N LEU A 49 9.86 -1.92 21.03
CA LEU A 49 10.20 -0.67 21.72
C LEU A 49 11.39 -0.85 22.66
N SER A 50 11.49 -2.01 23.30
CA SER A 50 12.63 -2.39 24.13
C SER A 50 13.91 -2.46 23.27
N GLN A 51 13.88 -3.14 22.12
CA GLN A 51 15.01 -3.20 21.18
C GLN A 51 15.44 -1.82 20.66
N LYS A 52 14.47 -0.91 20.45
CA LYS A 52 14.71 0.48 20.05
C LYS A 52 15.13 1.39 21.21
N ARG A 53 15.29 0.86 22.43
CA ARG A 53 15.60 1.59 23.67
C ARG A 53 14.61 2.71 23.99
N VAL A 54 13.38 2.57 23.51
CA VAL A 54 12.28 3.52 23.76
C VAL A 54 11.69 3.31 25.14
N ILE A 55 11.54 2.04 25.53
CA ILE A 55 11.08 1.66 26.87
C ILE A 55 12.12 0.75 27.50
N ASN A 56 12.33 0.93 28.80
CA ASN A 56 13.21 0.08 29.58
C ASN A 56 12.38 -0.78 30.54
N GLY A 57 12.85 -2.01 30.75
CA GLY A 57 12.40 -2.84 31.87
C GLY A 57 12.98 -2.36 33.19
N TYR A 58 12.51 -2.94 34.29
CA TYR A 58 13.06 -2.77 35.62
C TYR A 58 14.38 -3.55 35.75
N PRO A 59 15.25 -3.20 36.72
CA PRO A 59 16.51 -3.92 36.96
C PRO A 59 16.35 -5.42 37.26
N ASP A 60 15.15 -5.84 37.65
CA ASP A 60 14.80 -7.24 37.92
C ASP A 60 14.40 -8.04 36.65
N GLY A 61 14.53 -7.44 35.46
CA GLY A 61 14.21 -8.04 34.17
C GLY A 61 12.72 -8.06 33.80
N SER A 62 11.86 -7.38 34.57
CA SER A 62 10.42 -7.23 34.29
C SER A 62 10.09 -5.96 33.49
N PHE A 63 8.97 -5.93 32.79
CA PHE A 63 8.40 -4.71 32.19
C PHE A 63 7.18 -4.19 32.95
N LYS A 64 6.45 -5.08 33.62
CA LYS A 64 5.17 -4.86 34.32
C LYS A 64 4.09 -4.31 33.38
N PRO A 65 3.69 -5.05 32.33
CA PRO A 65 2.81 -4.54 31.28
C PRO A 65 1.48 -3.99 31.81
N ASP A 66 0.90 -4.60 32.84
CA ASP A 66 -0.39 -4.19 33.41
C ASP A 66 -0.30 -3.10 34.50
N ALA A 67 0.92 -2.67 34.88
CA ALA A 67 1.08 -1.66 35.91
C ALA A 67 0.58 -0.29 35.41
N PRO A 68 -0.11 0.51 36.25
CA PRO A 68 -0.53 1.85 35.88
C PRO A 68 0.68 2.77 35.69
N VAL A 69 0.53 3.76 34.80
CA VAL A 69 1.58 4.74 34.49
C VAL A 69 1.27 6.07 35.18
N ASN A 70 2.27 6.65 35.84
CA ASN A 70 2.17 8.02 36.38
C ASN A 70 2.61 9.08 35.37
N ARG A 71 2.25 10.34 35.64
CA ARG A 71 2.52 11.46 34.72
C ARG A 71 4.01 11.68 34.44
N ALA A 72 4.89 11.42 35.41
CA ALA A 72 6.34 11.51 35.21
C ALA A 72 6.87 10.40 34.29
N GLU A 73 6.41 9.16 34.48
CA GLU A 73 6.73 8.02 33.63
C GLU A 73 6.24 8.22 32.20
N PHE A 74 5.00 8.68 32.03
CA PHE A 74 4.45 8.98 30.72
C PHE A 74 5.24 10.08 30.02
N ALA A 75 5.62 11.15 30.74
CA ALA A 75 6.49 12.21 30.19
C ALA A 75 7.83 11.66 29.71
N ALA A 76 8.47 10.78 30.48
CA ALA A 76 9.74 10.15 30.11
C ALA A 76 9.62 9.25 28.87
N MET A 77 8.55 8.45 28.76
CA MET A 77 8.31 7.61 27.58
C MET A 77 8.06 8.45 26.32
N VAL A 78 7.23 9.48 26.42
CA VAL A 78 6.95 10.40 25.31
C VAL A 78 8.19 11.17 24.89
N ASP A 79 8.95 11.71 25.85
CA ASP A 79 10.19 12.44 25.56
C ASP A 79 11.23 11.54 24.89
N THR A 80 11.33 10.27 25.28
CA THR A 80 12.25 9.33 24.61
C THR A 80 11.91 9.17 23.12
N VAL A 81 10.62 9.07 22.78
CA VAL A 81 10.17 8.92 21.38
C VAL A 81 10.22 10.23 20.61
N PHE A 82 9.81 11.33 21.23
CA PHE A 82 9.55 12.61 20.60
C PHE A 82 10.47 13.73 21.11
N HIS A 83 11.70 13.41 21.51
CA HIS A 83 12.68 14.38 22.05
C HIS A 83 12.96 15.55 21.07
N ASN A 84 12.79 15.32 19.77
CA ASN A 84 12.96 16.33 18.72
C ASN A 84 11.68 17.10 18.36
N ALA A 85 10.57 16.88 19.07
CA ALA A 85 9.34 17.61 18.81
C ALA A 85 9.55 19.12 19.01
N THR A 86 8.96 19.93 18.13
CA THR A 86 9.12 21.38 18.17
C THR A 86 8.48 21.97 19.42
N ALA A 87 9.25 22.74 20.19
CA ALA A 87 8.72 23.49 21.32
C ALA A 87 7.71 24.55 20.85
N ILE A 88 6.53 24.56 21.48
CA ILE A 88 5.44 25.51 21.24
C ILE A 88 5.16 26.43 22.44
N ARG A 89 5.79 26.17 23.60
CA ARG A 89 5.68 26.98 24.82
C ARG A 89 7.04 27.43 25.33
N THR A 90 7.07 28.60 25.93
CA THR A 90 8.17 29.11 26.76
C THR A 90 7.87 28.83 28.23
N GLY A 91 8.90 28.74 29.08
CA GLY A 91 8.76 28.43 30.51
C GLY A 91 9.12 26.99 30.89
N SER A 92 9.57 26.78 32.13
CA SER A 92 10.39 25.59 32.46
C SER A 92 10.22 24.97 33.86
N GLU A 93 9.33 25.46 34.72
CA GLU A 93 9.35 25.03 36.12
C GLU A 93 7.95 24.78 36.69
N PHE A 94 7.80 23.63 37.35
CA PHE A 94 6.63 23.26 38.13
C PHE A 94 7.04 23.23 39.60
N VAL A 95 6.26 23.84 40.48
CA VAL A 95 6.60 24.02 41.91
C VAL A 95 6.71 22.70 42.66
N ASP A 96 6.06 21.65 42.17
CA ASP A 96 6.04 20.31 42.73
C ASP A 96 6.98 19.33 42.01
N VAL A 97 7.86 19.84 41.13
CA VAL A 97 8.90 19.06 40.45
C VAL A 97 10.27 19.63 40.81
N PRO A 98 10.94 19.09 41.85
CA PRO A 98 12.30 19.49 42.20
C PRO A 98 13.26 19.40 41.02
N ALA A 99 14.25 20.30 40.95
CA ALA A 99 15.22 20.34 39.85
C ALA A 99 16.02 19.02 39.70
N ASN A 100 16.20 18.29 40.81
CA ASN A 100 16.86 16.98 40.84
C ASN A 100 15.90 15.79 40.67
N HIS A 101 14.62 16.03 40.39
CA HIS A 101 13.67 14.95 40.11
C HIS A 101 14.08 14.23 38.82
N TRP A 102 14.11 12.90 38.83
CA TRP A 102 14.63 12.08 37.72
C TRP A 102 13.94 12.38 36.36
N ALA A 103 12.65 12.71 36.38
CA ALA A 103 11.87 13.07 35.19
C ALA A 103 11.83 14.58 34.89
N ALA A 104 12.56 15.44 35.62
CA ALA A 104 12.43 16.90 35.47
C ALA A 104 12.67 17.38 34.03
N GLY A 105 13.68 16.80 33.35
CA GLY A 105 13.97 17.08 31.94
C GLY A 105 12.83 16.67 31.00
N ALA A 106 12.36 15.43 31.13
CA ALA A 106 11.27 14.91 30.30
C ALA A 106 9.94 15.64 30.54
N ILE A 107 9.63 15.98 31.79
CA ILE A 107 8.45 16.78 32.15
C ILE A 107 8.52 18.15 31.48
N ARG A 108 9.68 18.81 31.54
CA ARG A 108 9.89 20.11 30.89
C ARG A 108 9.76 19.99 29.37
N SER A 109 10.34 18.96 28.77
CA SER A 109 10.25 18.71 27.34
C SER A 109 8.80 18.48 26.90
N ALA A 110 8.10 17.52 27.51
CA ALA A 110 6.70 17.21 27.23
C ALA A 110 5.77 18.42 27.41
N TYR A 111 6.07 19.30 28.39
CA TYR A 111 5.36 20.57 28.53
C TYR A 111 5.62 21.53 27.38
N LYS A 112 6.90 21.74 27.03
CA LYS A 112 7.30 22.67 25.97
C LYS A 112 6.78 22.25 24.59
N THR A 113 6.76 20.95 24.32
CA THR A 113 6.34 20.38 23.02
C THR A 113 4.83 20.16 22.93
N GLY A 114 4.08 20.44 24.01
CA GLY A 114 2.62 20.41 23.98
C GLY A 114 2.00 19.03 24.21
N PHE A 115 2.81 18.00 24.48
CA PHE A 115 2.30 16.67 24.85
C PHE A 115 1.60 16.72 26.21
N LEU A 116 2.19 17.37 27.21
CA LEU A 116 1.59 17.49 28.53
C LEU A 116 1.37 18.95 28.90
N SER A 117 0.43 19.17 29.80
CA SER A 117 0.17 20.48 30.41
C SER A 117 0.18 20.34 31.93
N GLY A 118 0.52 21.42 32.63
CA GLY A 118 0.36 21.50 34.08
C GLY A 118 -1.04 21.94 34.47
N TYR A 119 -1.25 22.00 35.78
CA TYR A 119 -2.43 22.51 36.45
C TYR A 119 -2.21 23.97 36.89
N PRO A 120 -3.28 24.71 37.23
CA PRO A 120 -3.16 26.05 37.81
C PRO A 120 -2.17 26.10 38.98
N GLY A 121 -1.43 27.20 39.08
CA GLY A 121 -0.40 27.37 40.11
C GLY A 121 0.95 26.72 39.80
N GLN A 122 1.25 26.41 38.53
CA GLN A 122 2.49 25.75 38.10
C GLN A 122 2.69 24.37 38.75
N ILE A 123 1.62 23.59 38.86
CA ILE A 123 1.67 22.23 39.46
C ILE A 123 1.65 21.19 38.34
N PHE A 124 2.49 20.15 38.39
CA PHE A 124 2.52 19.08 37.41
C PHE A 124 1.88 17.77 37.87
N LYS A 125 1.96 17.46 39.17
CA LYS A 125 1.60 16.20 39.82
C LYS A 125 2.34 14.97 39.26
N PRO A 126 3.68 14.87 39.41
CA PRO A 126 4.48 13.82 38.79
C PRO A 126 4.08 12.39 39.19
N ALA A 127 3.64 12.20 40.43
CA ALA A 127 3.26 10.89 40.98
C ALA A 127 1.77 10.51 40.74
N GLU A 128 0.97 11.40 40.15
CA GLU A 128 -0.44 11.11 39.85
C GLU A 128 -0.53 10.17 38.65
N ASN A 129 -1.31 9.09 38.77
CA ASN A 129 -1.56 8.16 37.67
C ASN A 129 -2.39 8.83 36.58
N ILE A 130 -2.06 8.55 35.31
CA ILE A 130 -2.74 9.13 34.16
C ILE A 130 -3.81 8.17 33.63
N SER A 131 -4.95 8.72 33.23
CA SER A 131 -6.02 7.95 32.57
C SER A 131 -5.71 7.68 31.09
N ARG A 132 -6.35 6.66 30.52
CA ARG A 132 -6.26 6.33 29.09
C ARG A 132 -6.57 7.54 28.21
N VAL A 133 -7.64 8.28 28.53
CA VAL A 133 -8.02 9.47 27.78
C VAL A 133 -6.95 10.56 27.84
N GLN A 134 -6.36 10.81 29.00
CA GLN A 134 -5.32 11.83 29.15
C GLN A 134 -4.05 11.47 28.37
N ALA A 135 -3.66 10.19 28.33
CA ALA A 135 -2.51 9.74 27.53
C ALA A 135 -2.75 9.94 26.02
N LEU A 136 -3.94 9.61 25.52
CA LEU A 136 -4.29 9.79 24.10
C LEU A 136 -4.44 11.26 23.71
N VAL A 137 -5.04 12.09 24.59
CA VAL A 137 -5.09 13.56 24.40
C VAL A 137 -3.68 14.12 24.30
N ALA A 138 -2.78 13.67 25.16
CA ALA A 138 -1.39 14.11 25.16
C ALA A 138 -0.68 13.81 23.85
N LEU A 139 -0.81 12.58 23.34
CA LEU A 139 -0.23 12.18 22.06
C LEU A 139 -0.82 12.99 20.89
N ALA A 140 -2.15 13.09 20.80
CA ALA A 140 -2.82 13.86 19.75
C ALA A 140 -2.41 15.35 19.76
N SER A 141 -2.29 15.94 20.96
CA SER A 141 -1.93 17.35 21.12
C SER A 141 -0.47 17.60 20.73
N GLY A 142 0.46 16.78 21.23
CA GLY A 142 1.88 16.92 20.93
C GLY A 142 2.22 16.65 19.46
N LEU A 143 1.52 15.68 18.84
CA LEU A 143 1.63 15.38 17.41
C LEU A 143 0.81 16.32 16.52
N LYS A 144 0.09 17.28 17.12
CA LYS A 144 -0.72 18.30 16.44
C LYS A 144 -1.75 17.70 15.49
N TYR A 145 -2.38 16.61 15.91
CA TYR A 145 -3.45 16.00 15.16
C TYR A 145 -4.73 16.84 15.24
N ALA A 146 -5.39 16.96 14.10
CA ALA A 146 -6.70 17.56 13.97
C ALA A 146 -7.63 16.51 13.33
N PRO A 147 -8.86 16.36 13.81
CA PRO A 147 -9.81 15.46 13.17
C PRO A 147 -10.17 16.03 11.79
N ALA A 148 -10.13 15.17 10.78
CA ALA A 148 -10.60 15.48 9.43
C ALA A 148 -12.13 15.32 9.32
N ARG A 149 -12.78 14.72 10.33
CA ARG A 149 -14.23 14.41 10.33
C ARG A 149 -14.94 14.99 11.55
N SER A 150 -16.26 14.85 11.55
CA SER A 150 -17.09 15.13 12.72
C SER A 150 -16.57 14.36 13.93
N THR A 151 -16.20 15.10 14.98
CA THR A 151 -15.70 14.53 16.22
C THR A 151 -16.72 13.56 16.84
N SER A 152 -18.01 13.93 16.83
CA SER A 152 -19.06 13.09 17.39
C SER A 152 -19.20 11.78 16.63
N ASP A 153 -19.22 11.84 15.30
CA ASP A 153 -19.45 10.66 14.45
C ASP A 153 -18.28 9.69 14.55
N THR A 154 -17.05 10.21 14.51
CA THR A 154 -15.84 9.41 14.69
C THR A 154 -15.87 8.65 16.02
N LEU A 155 -16.20 9.32 17.12
CA LEU A 155 -16.19 8.69 18.45
C LEU A 155 -17.31 7.68 18.63
N GLN A 156 -18.53 8.00 18.20
CA GLN A 156 -19.67 7.08 18.30
C GLN A 156 -19.48 5.84 17.43
N ALA A 157 -18.87 5.99 16.25
CA ALA A 157 -18.57 4.86 15.39
C ALA A 157 -17.43 3.98 15.96
N ALA A 158 -16.46 4.61 16.62
CA ALA A 158 -15.30 3.92 17.17
C ALA A 158 -15.58 3.20 18.50
N PHE A 159 -16.35 3.81 19.41
CA PHE A 159 -16.44 3.38 20.80
C PHE A 159 -17.88 3.22 21.29
N SER A 160 -18.17 2.04 21.85
CA SER A 160 -19.43 1.71 22.54
C SER A 160 -19.66 2.55 23.79
N ASP A 161 -18.58 3.03 24.41
CA ASP A 161 -18.57 3.87 25.60
C ASP A 161 -18.18 5.33 25.29
N ALA A 162 -18.43 5.80 24.06
CA ALA A 162 -18.14 7.17 23.63
C ALA A 162 -18.78 8.24 24.53
N ALA A 163 -19.92 7.94 25.15
CA ALA A 163 -20.60 8.83 26.09
C ALA A 163 -19.80 9.08 27.38
N ALA A 164 -18.87 8.19 27.75
CA ALA A 164 -18.01 8.34 28.92
C ALA A 164 -16.77 9.23 28.64
N ILE A 165 -16.57 9.67 27.38
CA ILE A 165 -15.45 10.53 26.98
C ILE A 165 -15.71 11.96 27.45
N PRO A 166 -14.83 12.55 28.29
CA PRO A 166 -14.96 13.95 28.70
C PRO A 166 -14.95 14.90 27.51
N ASP A 167 -15.74 15.98 27.57
CA ASP A 167 -15.88 16.94 26.45
C ASP A 167 -14.55 17.51 25.97
N TYR A 168 -13.65 17.85 26.91
CA TYR A 168 -12.32 18.39 26.59
C TYR A 168 -11.47 17.44 25.73
N ALA A 169 -11.75 16.14 25.80
CA ALA A 169 -10.95 15.09 25.17
C ALA A 169 -11.47 14.70 23.78
N LYS A 170 -12.73 15.03 23.46
CA LYS A 170 -13.42 14.50 22.28
C LYS A 170 -12.67 14.77 20.98
N THR A 171 -12.30 16.03 20.72
CA THR A 171 -11.59 16.42 19.48
C THR A 171 -10.26 15.70 19.32
N ALA A 172 -9.46 15.66 20.39
CA ALA A 172 -8.16 15.01 20.40
C ALA A 172 -8.30 13.49 20.18
N LEU A 173 -9.25 12.83 20.85
CA LEU A 173 -9.51 11.40 20.68
C LEU A 173 -10.04 11.06 19.29
N ALA A 174 -10.90 11.89 18.71
CA ALA A 174 -11.35 11.69 17.35
C ALA A 174 -10.16 11.70 16.39
N SER A 175 -9.28 12.70 16.52
CA SER A 175 -8.06 12.78 15.70
C SER A 175 -7.09 11.61 15.93
N ALA A 176 -6.90 11.17 17.18
CA ALA A 176 -6.06 10.02 17.52
C ALA A 176 -6.61 8.73 16.92
N THR A 177 -7.94 8.59 16.90
CA THR A 177 -8.61 7.41 16.34
C THR A 177 -8.51 7.41 14.81
N GLU A 178 -8.66 8.57 14.17
CA GLU A 178 -8.45 8.71 12.72
C GLU A 178 -7.01 8.43 12.29
N LYS A 179 -6.04 8.72 13.17
CA LYS A 179 -4.63 8.40 12.98
C LYS A 179 -4.24 7.01 13.48
N GLN A 180 -5.22 6.17 13.84
CA GLN A 180 -5.02 4.78 14.28
C GLN A 180 -4.10 4.63 15.51
N ILE A 181 -4.01 5.66 16.36
CA ILE A 181 -3.22 5.63 17.60
C ILE A 181 -3.91 4.85 18.71
N VAL A 182 -5.24 4.85 18.72
CA VAL A 182 -6.03 4.29 19.80
C VAL A 182 -6.02 2.75 19.71
N VAL A 183 -5.48 2.11 20.74
CA VAL A 183 -5.44 0.66 20.88
C VAL A 183 -6.31 0.21 22.07
N ASN A 184 -7.23 -0.71 21.84
CA ASN A 184 -8.15 -1.22 22.84
C ASN A 184 -8.09 -2.74 22.88
N TYR A 185 -7.68 -3.28 24.02
CA TYR A 185 -7.65 -4.71 24.31
C TYR A 185 -8.52 -5.01 25.55
N PRO A 186 -9.25 -6.13 25.57
CA PRO A 186 -9.44 -7.09 24.47
C PRO A 186 -10.51 -6.64 23.46
N ASP A 187 -11.38 -5.70 23.85
CA ASP A 187 -12.49 -5.22 23.03
C ASP A 187 -12.12 -3.90 22.35
N VAL A 188 -11.92 -3.94 21.04
CA VAL A 188 -11.54 -2.78 20.23
C VAL A 188 -12.54 -1.62 20.32
N LYS A 189 -13.82 -1.92 20.60
CA LYS A 189 -14.91 -0.94 20.71
C LYS A 189 -15.04 -0.35 22.11
N LYS A 190 -14.23 -0.76 23.10
CA LYS A 190 -14.34 -0.24 24.47
C LYS A 190 -13.09 0.53 24.86
N LEU A 191 -13.23 1.85 24.94
CA LEU A 191 -12.11 2.74 25.22
C LEU A 191 -11.74 2.76 26.71
N ASN A 192 -12.72 2.62 27.61
CA ASN A 192 -12.58 2.83 29.06
C ASN A 192 -11.86 4.15 29.38
N PRO A 193 -12.37 5.31 28.92
CA PRO A 193 -11.61 6.57 28.88
C PRO A 193 -11.06 7.00 30.24
N ASN A 194 -11.80 6.76 31.32
CA ASN A 194 -11.46 7.19 32.68
C ASN A 194 -10.66 6.13 33.48
N GLN A 195 -10.39 4.95 32.90
CA GLN A 195 -9.52 3.96 33.52
C GLN A 195 -8.06 4.43 33.48
N LEU A 196 -7.27 4.05 34.48
CA LEU A 196 -5.82 4.28 34.47
C LEU A 196 -5.18 3.56 33.28
N VAL A 197 -4.27 4.23 32.59
CA VAL A 197 -3.53 3.63 31.47
C VAL A 197 -2.45 2.69 32.00
N SER A 198 -2.33 1.51 31.40
CA SER A 198 -1.25 0.57 31.73
C SER A 198 0.03 0.87 30.93
N ARG A 199 1.15 0.28 31.34
CA ARG A 199 2.42 0.37 30.58
C ARG A 199 2.29 -0.27 29.19
N ALA A 200 1.53 -1.35 29.06
CA ALA A 200 1.25 -2.01 27.79
C ALA A 200 0.41 -1.13 26.85
N ASP A 201 -0.56 -0.40 27.40
CA ASP A 201 -1.35 0.57 26.63
C ASP A 201 -0.49 1.69 26.09
N VAL A 202 0.32 2.33 26.95
CA VAL A 202 1.23 3.41 26.53
C VAL A 202 2.22 2.91 25.50
N ALA A 203 2.82 1.73 25.71
CA ALA A 203 3.69 1.10 24.72
C ALA A 203 2.96 0.93 23.37
N SER A 204 1.73 0.40 23.38
CA SER A 204 0.96 0.18 22.16
C SER A 204 0.58 1.47 21.44
N PHE A 205 0.22 2.53 22.16
CA PHE A 205 -0.04 3.85 21.58
C PHE A 205 1.24 4.44 20.96
N LEU A 206 2.39 4.29 21.61
CA LEU A 206 3.68 4.72 21.07
C LEU A 206 4.09 3.90 19.85
N CYS A 207 3.85 2.58 19.83
CA CYS A 207 4.05 1.77 18.64
C CYS A 207 3.24 2.29 17.44
N GLN A 208 1.96 2.61 17.64
CA GLN A 208 1.14 3.21 16.59
C GLN A 208 1.66 4.59 16.17
N ALA A 209 2.00 5.44 17.13
CA ALA A 209 2.50 6.79 16.85
C ALA A 209 3.86 6.79 16.14
N MET A 210 4.67 5.75 16.34
CA MET A 210 5.96 5.52 15.67
C MET A 210 5.83 4.75 14.34
N GLY A 211 4.62 4.28 13.97
CA GLY A 211 4.41 3.47 12.77
C GLY A 211 5.06 2.07 12.82
N ILE A 212 5.23 1.50 14.00
CA ILE A 212 5.85 0.17 14.19
C ILE A 212 4.89 -0.92 13.70
N SER A 213 5.19 -1.52 12.54
CA SER A 213 4.36 -2.60 11.97
C SER A 213 4.49 -3.91 12.76
N GLY A 214 3.38 -4.64 12.85
CA GLY A 214 3.32 -5.92 13.58
C GLY A 214 3.50 -5.79 15.10
N GLY A 215 3.64 -4.58 15.64
CA GLY A 215 3.74 -4.34 17.09
C GLY A 215 2.43 -4.57 17.82
N VAL A 216 1.31 -4.17 17.21
CA VAL A 216 -0.03 -4.33 17.77
C VAL A 216 -0.88 -5.12 16.77
N PRO A 217 -1.56 -6.20 17.20
CA PRO A 217 -2.53 -6.90 16.36
C PRO A 217 -3.62 -5.92 15.86
N SER A 218 -3.90 -5.94 14.56
CA SER A 218 -4.84 -5.02 13.90
C SER A 218 -6.23 -5.02 14.53
N GLN A 219 -6.67 -6.18 15.04
CA GLN A 219 -7.95 -6.34 15.73
C GLN A 219 -8.08 -5.50 17.02
N TYR A 220 -6.99 -4.98 17.58
CA TYR A 220 -7.01 -4.09 18.75
C TYR A 220 -6.86 -2.61 18.38
N ILE A 221 -6.67 -2.27 17.10
CA ILE A 221 -6.51 -0.88 16.66
C ILE A 221 -7.88 -0.28 16.34
N ALA A 222 -8.30 0.70 17.13
CA ALA A 222 -9.60 1.33 16.98
C ALA A 222 -9.70 2.10 15.67
N GLN A 223 -10.82 1.89 14.97
CA GLN A 223 -11.12 2.52 13.70
C GLN A 223 -12.16 3.60 13.92
N ALA A 224 -11.93 4.79 13.37
CA ALA A 224 -12.80 5.96 13.50
C ALA A 224 -14.16 5.84 12.78
N GLY A 225 -14.60 4.62 12.43
CA GLY A 225 -15.71 4.39 11.49
C GLY A 225 -15.43 5.01 10.12
N ARG A 226 -16.34 4.81 9.16
CA ARG A 226 -16.32 5.54 7.88
C ARG A 226 -16.87 6.96 8.09
N PRO A 227 -16.60 7.95 7.21
CA PRO A 227 -17.60 8.99 6.97
C PRO A 227 -18.93 8.27 6.67
N ILE A 228 -20.01 8.67 7.32
CA ILE A 228 -21.34 8.36 6.83
C ILE A 228 -21.62 9.44 5.78
N PRO A 229 -21.41 9.21 4.46
CA PRO A 229 -22.30 9.87 3.51
C PRO A 229 -23.70 9.42 3.90
N ALA A 230 -24.61 10.38 4.12
CA ALA A 230 -25.97 10.14 4.60
C ALA A 230 -26.51 8.79 4.11
N THR A 231 -26.63 7.81 5.01
CA THR A 231 -27.22 6.51 4.69
C THR A 231 -28.67 6.75 4.29
N PRO A 232 -29.12 6.48 3.05
CA PRO A 232 -30.52 6.12 2.88
C PRO A 232 -30.67 4.74 3.52
N ALA A 233 -31.60 4.60 4.45
CA ALA A 233 -31.90 3.31 5.05
C ALA A 233 -32.16 2.24 3.96
N GLY A 234 -31.32 1.19 3.91
CA GLY A 234 -31.60 -0.04 3.16
C GLY A 234 -30.46 -0.54 2.25
N GLY A 235 -29.99 -1.75 2.51
CA GLY A 235 -29.30 -2.60 1.52
C GLY A 235 -27.80 -2.35 1.30
N SER A 236 -27.09 -3.41 0.88
CA SER A 236 -25.71 -3.34 0.39
C SER A 236 -25.61 -2.30 -0.73
N SER A 237 -24.61 -1.40 -0.67
CA SER A 237 -24.30 -0.44 -1.74
C SER A 237 -23.73 -1.08 -3.01
N ILE A 238 -23.78 -2.41 -3.12
CA ILE A 238 -23.31 -3.21 -4.26
C ILE A 238 -24.52 -3.95 -4.81
N ASN A 239 -24.79 -3.81 -6.11
CA ASN A 239 -25.72 -4.69 -6.80
C ASN A 239 -25.03 -6.06 -7.02
N ARG A 240 -25.35 -7.03 -6.16
CA ARG A 240 -24.80 -8.39 -6.20
C ARG A 240 -25.52 -9.34 -7.19
N ASN A 241 -26.51 -8.87 -7.95
CA ASN A 241 -27.24 -9.70 -8.91
C ASN A 241 -26.47 -9.94 -10.22
N GLY A 242 -25.14 -9.86 -10.19
CA GLY A 242 -24.27 -9.95 -11.35
C GLY A 242 -22.98 -10.70 -11.08
N GLU A 243 -22.19 -10.91 -12.12
CA GLU A 243 -20.88 -11.56 -12.07
C GLU A 243 -19.94 -10.85 -13.04
N ILE A 244 -18.75 -10.44 -12.59
CA ILE A 244 -17.68 -9.99 -13.49
C ILE A 244 -17.27 -11.19 -14.34
N ARG A 245 -17.33 -11.04 -15.66
CA ARG A 245 -16.81 -12.01 -16.63
C ARG A 245 -15.91 -11.26 -17.58
N GLY A 246 -14.67 -11.11 -17.15
CA GLY A 246 -13.66 -10.27 -17.79
C GLY A 246 -12.64 -11.04 -18.61
N VAL A 247 -12.06 -10.37 -19.61
CA VAL A 247 -10.91 -10.86 -20.37
C VAL A 247 -9.98 -9.70 -20.68
N TRP A 248 -8.69 -9.85 -20.37
CA TRP A 248 -7.67 -8.91 -20.82
C TRP A 248 -7.31 -9.14 -22.29
N LEU A 249 -7.26 -8.05 -23.05
CA LEU A 249 -6.81 -8.03 -24.44
C LEU A 249 -5.47 -7.28 -24.46
N THR A 250 -4.37 -7.99 -24.69
CA THR A 250 -3.02 -7.41 -24.76
C THR A 250 -2.54 -7.33 -26.22
N ASN A 251 -1.44 -6.63 -26.46
CA ASN A 251 -0.66 -6.70 -27.70
C ASN A 251 0.70 -7.40 -27.48
N ILE A 252 0.90 -8.04 -26.32
CA ILE A 252 2.07 -8.85 -26.05
C ILE A 252 1.65 -10.29 -26.26
N ASP A 253 2.34 -11.00 -27.17
CA ASP A 253 2.05 -12.42 -27.35
C ASP A 253 0.59 -12.63 -27.83
N SER A 254 0.04 -11.62 -28.51
CA SER A 254 -1.35 -11.50 -28.93
C SER A 254 -1.48 -10.65 -30.18
N GLU A 255 -2.27 -11.11 -31.15
CA GLU A 255 -2.56 -10.34 -32.37
C GLU A 255 -3.98 -9.74 -32.38
N VAL A 256 -4.71 -9.85 -31.26
CA VAL A 256 -6.13 -9.51 -31.19
C VAL A 256 -6.39 -8.03 -31.49
N LEU A 257 -5.46 -7.16 -31.13
CA LEU A 257 -5.58 -5.70 -31.29
C LEU A 257 -5.07 -5.20 -32.66
N PHE A 258 -4.25 -5.99 -33.37
CA PHE A 258 -3.52 -5.54 -34.55
C PHE A 258 -4.38 -5.31 -35.80
N SER A 259 -5.58 -5.86 -35.87
CA SER A 259 -6.55 -5.54 -36.93
C SER A 259 -7.97 -5.41 -36.41
N ARG A 260 -8.78 -4.56 -37.06
CA ARG A 260 -10.21 -4.41 -36.73
C ARG A 260 -10.96 -5.72 -36.92
N ALA A 261 -10.56 -6.53 -37.91
CA ALA A 261 -11.16 -7.82 -38.19
C ALA A 261 -10.90 -8.83 -37.06
N ASN A 262 -9.67 -8.93 -36.56
CA ASN A 262 -9.33 -9.80 -35.42
C ASN A 262 -10.08 -9.34 -34.16
N LEU A 263 -10.06 -8.05 -33.88
CA LEU A 263 -10.76 -7.45 -32.75
C LEU A 263 -12.27 -7.71 -32.80
N SER A 264 -12.90 -7.52 -33.97
CA SER A 264 -14.33 -7.78 -34.17
C SER A 264 -14.67 -9.26 -33.94
N LYS A 265 -13.85 -10.19 -34.46
CA LYS A 265 -14.04 -11.63 -34.21
C LYS A 265 -13.92 -11.96 -32.73
N ALA A 266 -12.94 -11.38 -32.04
CA ALA A 266 -12.72 -11.59 -30.62
C ALA A 266 -13.90 -11.08 -29.77
N VAL A 267 -14.32 -9.83 -29.99
CA VAL A 267 -15.45 -9.23 -29.28
C VAL A 267 -16.75 -10.01 -29.52
N GLN A 268 -17.02 -10.41 -30.77
CA GLN A 268 -18.17 -11.24 -31.10
C GLN A 268 -18.13 -12.59 -30.37
N ARG A 269 -16.97 -13.24 -30.36
CA ARG A 269 -16.76 -14.52 -29.68
C ARG A 269 -16.96 -14.42 -28.18
N LEU A 270 -16.39 -13.40 -27.54
CA LEU A 270 -16.53 -13.18 -26.10
C LEU A 270 -18.00 -12.93 -25.72
N ALA A 271 -18.73 -12.14 -26.51
CA ALA A 271 -20.16 -11.93 -26.32
C ALA A 271 -20.98 -13.24 -26.47
N GLN A 272 -20.67 -14.08 -27.46
CA GLN A 272 -21.31 -15.40 -27.64
C GLN A 272 -21.05 -16.39 -26.50
N LEU A 273 -19.94 -16.19 -25.79
CA LEU A 273 -19.56 -16.95 -24.58
C LEU A 273 -20.07 -16.31 -23.28
N ASN A 274 -20.92 -15.27 -23.38
CA ASN A 274 -21.51 -14.55 -22.26
C ASN A 274 -20.49 -13.90 -21.31
N PHE A 275 -19.33 -13.49 -21.82
CA PHE A 275 -18.49 -12.49 -21.16
C PHE A 275 -19.20 -11.13 -21.20
N ASN A 276 -18.92 -10.29 -20.22
CA ASN A 276 -19.54 -8.96 -20.11
C ASN A 276 -18.54 -7.83 -19.99
N THR A 277 -17.24 -8.13 -19.84
CA THR A 277 -16.20 -7.12 -19.66
C THR A 277 -14.96 -7.46 -20.50
N ILE A 278 -14.38 -6.44 -21.12
CA ILE A 278 -13.07 -6.52 -21.75
C ILE A 278 -12.14 -5.41 -21.26
N TYR A 279 -10.87 -5.76 -21.08
CA TYR A 279 -9.82 -4.86 -20.63
C TYR A 279 -8.75 -4.72 -21.72
N PRO A 280 -8.95 -3.85 -22.72
CA PRO A 280 -7.95 -3.62 -23.76
C PRO A 280 -6.77 -2.83 -23.23
N VAL A 281 -5.55 -3.33 -23.43
CA VAL A 281 -4.34 -2.58 -23.07
C VAL A 281 -4.27 -1.28 -23.87
N VAL A 282 -3.96 -0.19 -23.18
CA VAL A 282 -3.79 1.13 -23.80
C VAL A 282 -2.47 1.79 -23.47
N TRP A 283 -1.73 1.27 -22.48
CA TRP A 283 -0.45 1.78 -22.04
C TRP A 283 0.50 0.63 -21.67
N ASN A 284 1.49 0.40 -22.54
CA ASN A 284 2.62 -0.49 -22.28
C ASN A 284 3.81 -0.14 -23.17
N TRP A 285 4.97 -0.76 -22.92
CA TRP A 285 6.20 -0.52 -23.70
C TRP A 285 6.66 0.95 -23.80
N GLY A 286 6.14 1.84 -22.95
CA GLY A 286 6.38 3.28 -23.00
C GLY A 286 5.60 4.03 -24.09
N TYR A 287 4.54 3.44 -24.64
CA TYR A 287 3.68 4.06 -25.65
C TYR A 287 2.19 3.81 -25.36
N THR A 288 1.34 4.64 -25.96
CA THR A 288 -0.10 4.40 -26.02
C THR A 288 -0.46 3.55 -27.24
N LEU A 289 -1.52 2.74 -27.12
CA LEU A 289 -2.10 2.00 -28.26
C LEU A 289 -3.26 2.76 -28.93
N TYR A 290 -3.49 4.01 -28.53
CA TYR A 290 -4.45 4.95 -29.09
C TYR A 290 -3.76 6.28 -29.37
N PRO A 291 -4.25 7.07 -30.35
CA PRO A 291 -3.69 8.39 -30.64
C PRO A 291 -3.78 9.33 -29.42
N SER A 292 -2.63 9.73 -28.89
CA SER A 292 -2.52 10.56 -27.70
C SER A 292 -1.60 11.76 -27.95
N LYS A 293 -2.11 12.97 -27.67
CA LYS A 293 -1.28 14.19 -27.72
C LYS A 293 -0.32 14.26 -26.53
N VAL A 294 -0.74 13.69 -25.41
CA VAL A 294 0.06 13.58 -24.19
C VAL A 294 1.27 12.67 -24.45
N ALA A 295 1.06 11.49 -25.05
CA ALA A 295 2.13 10.57 -25.41
C ALA A 295 3.05 11.15 -26.49
N GLU A 296 2.50 11.86 -27.49
CA GLU A 296 3.30 12.52 -28.53
C GLU A 296 4.27 13.54 -27.94
N LYS A 297 3.82 14.34 -26.97
CA LYS A 297 4.67 15.32 -26.28
C LYS A 297 5.82 14.65 -25.52
N ALA A 298 5.53 13.57 -24.79
CA ALA A 298 6.52 12.90 -23.95
C ALA A 298 7.49 12.01 -24.77
N THR A 299 6.98 11.30 -25.78
CA THR A 299 7.73 10.25 -26.48
C THR A 299 8.13 10.63 -27.90
N GLY A 300 7.49 11.63 -28.50
CA GLY A 300 7.63 11.95 -29.93
C GLY A 300 6.75 11.08 -30.85
N SER A 301 5.98 10.14 -30.28
CA SER A 301 5.01 9.33 -31.01
C SER A 301 3.64 9.43 -30.35
N SER A 302 2.59 9.69 -31.13
CA SER A 302 1.23 9.76 -30.61
C SER A 302 0.66 8.40 -30.23
N MET A 303 1.19 7.32 -30.81
CA MET A 303 0.85 5.94 -30.47
C MET A 303 1.87 4.95 -31.04
N ARG A 304 1.81 3.71 -30.58
CA ARG A 304 2.48 2.57 -31.18
C ARG A 304 1.70 1.29 -30.87
N LEU A 305 1.01 0.74 -31.87
CA LEU A 305 0.18 -0.46 -31.66
C LEU A 305 1.01 -1.74 -31.53
N VAL A 306 2.08 -1.86 -32.32
CA VAL A 306 2.91 -3.09 -32.40
C VAL A 306 4.20 -2.95 -31.61
N THR A 307 4.52 -3.99 -30.85
CA THR A 307 5.70 -4.04 -29.99
C THR A 307 6.98 -4.15 -30.83
N PRO A 308 8.16 -3.73 -30.31
CA PRO A 308 9.45 -4.02 -30.98
C PRO A 308 9.70 -5.51 -31.21
N LEU A 309 9.18 -6.37 -30.33
CA LEU A 309 9.30 -7.84 -30.43
C LEU A 309 8.54 -8.41 -31.63
N GLU A 310 7.48 -7.73 -32.03
CA GLU A 310 6.59 -8.12 -33.12
C GLU A 310 6.76 -7.18 -34.31
N ALA A 311 7.93 -6.57 -34.48
CA ALA A 311 8.19 -5.66 -35.60
C ALA A 311 8.02 -6.33 -36.98
N SER A 312 8.12 -7.67 -37.07
CA SER A 312 7.77 -8.42 -38.29
C SER A 312 6.27 -8.44 -38.58
N LEU A 313 5.46 -8.22 -37.55
CA LEU A 313 4.02 -7.95 -37.65
C LEU A 313 3.75 -6.46 -37.89
N ASP A 314 4.78 -5.61 -38.14
CA ASP A 314 4.60 -4.16 -38.48
C ASP A 314 3.58 -4.08 -39.60
N PRO A 315 2.35 -3.68 -39.28
CA PRO A 315 1.29 -3.77 -40.23
C PRO A 315 1.41 -2.59 -41.19
N SER A 316 0.85 -2.78 -42.38
CA SER A 316 0.66 -1.75 -43.40
C SER A 316 0.35 -0.37 -42.80
N TRP A 317 0.71 0.70 -43.53
CA TRP A 317 0.45 2.10 -43.15
C TRP A 317 -0.90 2.36 -42.45
N GLU A 318 -1.93 1.57 -42.80
CA GLU A 318 -3.27 1.55 -42.21
C GLU A 318 -3.28 1.41 -40.69
N VAL A 319 -2.45 0.56 -40.07
CA VAL A 319 -2.45 0.41 -38.61
C VAL A 319 -1.83 1.61 -37.90
N LYS A 320 -0.90 2.31 -38.56
CA LYS A 320 -0.33 3.57 -38.04
C LYS A 320 -1.35 4.72 -38.03
N LYS A 321 -2.58 4.53 -38.55
CA LYS A 321 -3.69 5.50 -38.43
C LYS A 321 -4.93 4.97 -37.72
N ARG A 322 -4.87 3.76 -37.13
CA ARG A 322 -6.00 3.19 -36.40
C ARG A 322 -6.09 3.78 -35.00
N ASP A 323 -7.31 4.10 -34.59
CA ASP A 323 -7.63 4.35 -33.19
C ASP A 323 -8.19 3.05 -32.59
N MET A 324 -7.30 2.18 -32.11
CA MET A 324 -7.67 0.87 -31.58
C MET A 324 -8.66 1.00 -30.41
N LEU A 325 -8.47 2.00 -29.55
CA LEU A 325 -9.34 2.24 -28.41
C LEU A 325 -10.75 2.62 -28.85
N LYS A 326 -10.89 3.51 -29.84
CA LYS A 326 -12.20 3.83 -30.41
C LYS A 326 -12.88 2.59 -31.00
N GLU A 327 -12.13 1.78 -31.75
CA GLU A 327 -12.67 0.58 -32.38
C GLU A 327 -13.14 -0.47 -31.37
N VAL A 328 -12.39 -0.71 -30.28
CA VAL A 328 -12.80 -1.68 -29.24
C VAL A 328 -14.01 -1.20 -28.45
N ILE A 329 -14.14 0.12 -28.22
CA ILE A 329 -15.34 0.72 -27.61
C ILE A 329 -16.55 0.50 -28.52
N GLU A 330 -16.45 0.88 -29.80
CA GLU A 330 -17.53 0.70 -30.78
C GLU A 330 -18.01 -0.76 -30.84
N LEU A 331 -17.07 -1.70 -31.01
CA LEU A 331 -17.38 -3.13 -31.12
C LEU A 331 -17.92 -3.69 -29.81
N GLY A 332 -17.31 -3.32 -28.67
CA GLY A 332 -17.69 -3.78 -27.34
C GLY A 332 -19.11 -3.34 -26.98
N HIS A 333 -19.41 -2.05 -27.14
CA HIS A 333 -20.73 -1.48 -26.84
C HIS A 333 -21.83 -2.03 -27.75
N GLN A 334 -21.56 -2.26 -29.04
CA GLN A 334 -22.49 -2.96 -29.93
C GLN A 334 -22.86 -4.37 -29.42
N LYS A 335 -22.00 -4.99 -28.62
CA LYS A 335 -22.23 -6.28 -27.96
C LYS A 335 -22.60 -6.17 -26.49
N LYS A 336 -22.87 -4.95 -26.00
CA LYS A 336 -23.18 -4.64 -24.59
C LYS A 336 -22.10 -5.11 -23.61
N LEU A 337 -20.83 -5.12 -24.06
CA LEU A 337 -19.69 -5.36 -23.21
C LEU A 337 -19.24 -4.06 -22.56
N THR A 338 -18.89 -4.14 -21.29
CA THR A 338 -18.15 -3.08 -20.58
C THR A 338 -16.72 -3.02 -21.09
N VAL A 339 -16.25 -1.82 -21.47
CA VAL A 339 -14.91 -1.59 -22.00
C VAL A 339 -14.11 -0.71 -21.03
N MET A 340 -13.04 -1.28 -20.47
CA MET A 340 -12.17 -0.61 -19.50
C MET A 340 -10.71 -0.62 -19.96
N PRO A 341 -10.22 0.49 -20.52
CA PRO A 341 -8.81 0.61 -20.89
C PRO A 341 -7.87 0.28 -19.75
N TRP A 342 -6.89 -0.57 -20.06
CA TRP A 342 -5.97 -1.15 -19.09
C TRP A 342 -4.57 -0.55 -19.23
N PHE A 343 -4.09 0.02 -18.12
CA PHE A 343 -2.74 0.56 -17.98
C PHE A 343 -1.78 -0.52 -17.46
N GLU A 344 -1.50 -1.51 -18.31
CA GLU A 344 -0.68 -2.70 -17.99
C GLU A 344 0.66 -2.35 -17.35
N PHE A 345 1.42 -1.43 -17.96
CA PHE A 345 2.77 -1.15 -17.45
C PHE A 345 2.79 -0.17 -16.27
N GLY A 346 1.69 0.52 -15.95
CA GLY A 346 1.70 1.55 -14.90
C GLY A 346 2.90 2.50 -15.02
N PHE A 347 3.85 2.43 -14.06
CA PHE A 347 5.10 3.20 -14.06
C PHE A 347 6.29 2.50 -14.73
N MET A 348 6.17 1.23 -15.11
CA MET A 348 7.21 0.48 -15.81
C MET A 348 7.35 0.96 -17.26
N ALA A 349 8.58 0.95 -17.78
CA ALA A 349 8.86 1.14 -19.20
C ALA A 349 10.09 0.31 -19.62
N PRO A 350 10.26 0.01 -20.92
CA PRO A 350 11.53 -0.50 -21.44
C PRO A 350 12.64 0.54 -21.25
N ALA A 351 13.83 0.10 -20.85
CA ALA A 351 14.99 0.97 -20.67
C ALA A 351 15.41 1.68 -21.97
N ASP A 352 15.11 1.08 -23.12
CA ASP A 352 15.40 1.56 -24.47
C ASP A 352 14.22 2.29 -25.14
N SER A 353 13.12 2.53 -24.41
CA SER A 353 11.97 3.29 -24.92
C SER A 353 12.31 4.77 -25.14
N GLU A 354 11.64 5.42 -26.09
CA GLU A 354 11.82 6.86 -26.31
C GLU A 354 11.41 7.68 -25.08
N LEU A 355 10.44 7.21 -24.29
CA LEU A 355 10.08 7.81 -23.01
C LEU A 355 11.29 7.85 -22.06
N ALA A 356 11.96 6.71 -21.86
CA ALA A 356 13.11 6.60 -20.96
C ALA A 356 14.34 7.39 -21.48
N LYS A 357 14.56 7.44 -22.79
CA LYS A 357 15.65 8.21 -23.41
C LYS A 357 15.44 9.72 -23.29
N ARG A 358 14.20 10.19 -23.48
CA ARG A 358 13.85 11.62 -23.45
C ARG A 358 13.71 12.16 -22.04
N HIS A 359 13.35 11.29 -21.09
CA HIS A 359 13.11 11.65 -19.69
C HIS A 359 13.96 10.80 -18.71
N PRO A 360 15.30 10.83 -18.79
CA PRO A 360 16.16 10.06 -17.90
C PRO A 360 16.08 10.54 -16.43
N ASP A 361 15.63 11.77 -16.22
CA ASP A 361 15.35 12.43 -14.95
C ASP A 361 14.04 11.92 -14.30
N TRP A 362 13.10 11.40 -15.09
CA TRP A 362 11.89 10.78 -14.57
C TRP A 362 12.15 9.39 -13.97
N LEU A 363 13.31 8.78 -14.23
CA LEU A 363 13.61 7.42 -13.81
C LEU A 363 14.14 7.36 -12.39
N THR A 364 13.55 6.49 -11.58
CA THR A 364 14.03 6.16 -10.24
C THR A 364 15.28 5.27 -10.28
N SER A 365 15.93 5.08 -9.13
CA SER A 365 17.11 4.22 -8.98
C SER A 365 17.05 3.40 -7.69
N ARG A 366 17.81 2.31 -7.69
CA ARG A 366 18.16 1.55 -6.50
C ARG A 366 19.22 2.29 -5.69
N GLN A 367 19.50 1.77 -4.50
CA GLN A 367 20.49 2.35 -3.60
C GLN A 367 21.91 2.39 -4.20
N ASP A 368 22.27 1.41 -5.03
CA ASP A 368 23.56 1.37 -5.74
C ASP A 368 23.61 2.28 -6.98
N GLY A 369 22.55 3.05 -7.24
CA GLY A 369 22.39 3.92 -8.40
C GLY A 369 21.94 3.21 -9.67
N SER A 370 21.83 1.88 -9.68
CA SER A 370 21.31 1.15 -10.84
C SER A 370 19.83 1.47 -11.07
N LYS A 371 19.43 1.62 -12.34
CA LYS A 371 18.06 1.99 -12.73
C LYS A 371 17.28 0.85 -13.38
N THR A 372 17.96 -0.24 -13.74
CA THR A 372 17.38 -1.29 -14.57
C THR A 372 16.98 -2.52 -13.78
N TRP A 373 15.87 -3.11 -14.20
CA TRP A 373 15.37 -4.39 -13.73
C TRP A 373 15.32 -5.37 -14.90
N LYS A 374 15.95 -6.53 -14.77
CA LYS A 374 15.95 -7.55 -15.82
C LYS A 374 14.68 -8.40 -15.72
N GLU A 375 13.82 -8.32 -16.73
CA GLU A 375 12.62 -9.13 -16.89
C GLU A 375 12.80 -10.05 -18.10
N GLY A 376 13.08 -11.34 -17.85
CA GLY A 376 13.46 -12.27 -18.91
C GLY A 376 14.71 -11.78 -19.66
N ILE A 377 14.56 -11.41 -20.93
CA ILE A 377 15.62 -10.83 -21.75
C ILE A 377 15.58 -9.30 -21.82
N HIS A 378 14.52 -8.67 -21.30
CA HIS A 378 14.30 -7.24 -21.40
C HIS A 378 14.85 -6.48 -20.20
N GLN A 379 15.37 -5.29 -20.45
CA GLN A 379 15.73 -4.33 -19.41
C GLN A 379 14.55 -3.37 -19.22
N ARG A 380 14.01 -3.34 -18.00
CA ARG A 380 12.95 -2.45 -17.58
C ARG A 380 13.51 -1.33 -16.73
N VAL A 381 12.84 -0.18 -16.74
CA VAL A 381 13.02 0.94 -15.84
C VAL A 381 11.68 1.29 -15.22
N TRP A 382 11.71 2.01 -14.10
CA TRP A 382 10.50 2.57 -13.49
C TRP A 382 10.55 4.09 -13.53
N LEU A 383 9.45 4.69 -13.99
CA LEU A 383 9.18 6.11 -13.76
C LEU A 383 9.00 6.31 -12.25
N ASN A 384 9.50 7.42 -11.73
CA ASN A 384 9.39 7.77 -10.33
C ASN A 384 7.95 8.27 -10.04
N PRO A 385 7.12 7.51 -9.29
CA PRO A 385 5.73 7.89 -9.01
C PRO A 385 5.61 9.11 -8.08
N PHE A 386 6.72 9.54 -7.46
CA PHE A 386 6.77 10.73 -6.60
C PHE A 386 7.06 12.00 -7.40
N HIS A 387 7.63 11.87 -8.60
CA HIS A 387 8.03 13.01 -9.43
C HIS A 387 6.79 13.72 -10.01
N PRO A 388 6.67 15.05 -9.88
CA PRO A 388 5.46 15.77 -10.24
C PRO A 388 5.15 15.71 -11.74
N GLU A 389 6.18 15.69 -12.60
CA GLU A 389 5.97 15.56 -14.04
C GLU A 389 5.51 14.17 -14.45
N VAL A 390 6.00 13.11 -13.78
CA VAL A 390 5.51 11.74 -13.99
C VAL A 390 4.06 11.62 -13.58
N GLN A 391 3.72 12.15 -12.38
CA GLN A 391 2.35 12.17 -11.90
C GLN A 391 1.42 12.93 -12.85
N LYS A 392 1.86 14.10 -13.35
CA LYS A 392 1.12 14.89 -14.32
C LYS A 392 0.92 14.11 -15.62
N PHE A 393 1.98 13.50 -16.15
CA PHE A 393 1.93 12.71 -17.39
C PHE A 393 0.90 11.58 -17.30
N ILE A 394 0.92 10.80 -16.21
CA ILE A 394 -0.03 9.71 -16.01
C ILE A 394 -1.47 10.24 -15.84
N ILE A 395 -1.68 11.30 -15.06
CA ILE A 395 -3.01 11.92 -14.93
C ILE A 395 -3.52 12.45 -16.27
N ASP A 396 -2.65 13.10 -17.05
CA ASP A 396 -3.00 13.63 -18.37
C ASP A 396 -3.38 12.50 -19.33
N LEU A 397 -2.66 11.36 -19.37
CA LEU A 397 -3.02 10.19 -20.18
C LEU A 397 -4.38 9.62 -19.79
N VAL A 398 -4.60 9.40 -18.49
CA VAL A 398 -5.86 8.86 -17.98
C VAL A 398 -7.02 9.81 -18.31
N THR A 399 -6.86 11.10 -18.06
CA THR A 399 -7.93 12.08 -18.30
C THR A 399 -8.15 12.36 -19.79
N GLU A 400 -7.15 12.22 -20.66
CA GLU A 400 -7.32 12.25 -22.11
C GLU A 400 -8.26 11.13 -22.57
N ILE A 401 -8.08 9.90 -22.07
CA ILE A 401 -8.99 8.79 -22.36
C ILE A 401 -10.40 9.09 -21.85
N VAL A 402 -10.54 9.42 -20.57
CA VAL A 402 -11.84 9.61 -19.92
C VAL A 402 -12.63 10.78 -20.53
N THR A 403 -11.93 11.78 -21.06
CA THR A 403 -12.56 12.95 -21.71
C THR A 403 -12.97 12.66 -23.15
N ASN A 404 -12.13 11.95 -23.91
CA ASN A 404 -12.29 11.85 -25.37
C ASN A 404 -13.00 10.57 -25.83
N TYR A 405 -13.15 9.57 -24.95
CA TYR A 405 -13.69 8.26 -25.30
C TYR A 405 -14.88 7.88 -24.39
N ASP A 406 -15.89 7.21 -24.94
CA ASP A 406 -16.99 6.65 -24.13
C ASP A 406 -16.55 5.35 -23.43
N VAL A 407 -15.58 5.45 -22.53
CA VAL A 407 -15.13 4.30 -21.72
C VAL A 407 -16.05 4.09 -20.52
N ASP A 408 -16.25 2.85 -20.10
CA ASP A 408 -17.09 2.55 -18.93
C ASP A 408 -16.28 2.62 -17.62
N GLY A 409 -14.96 2.52 -17.72
CA GLY A 409 -14.03 2.64 -16.61
C GLY A 409 -12.58 2.68 -17.09
N ILE A 410 -11.65 2.78 -16.15
CA ILE A 410 -10.20 2.66 -16.35
C ILE A 410 -9.70 1.60 -15.38
N GLN A 411 -8.78 0.73 -15.83
CA GLN A 411 -8.13 -0.24 -14.97
C GLN A 411 -6.62 -0.02 -14.89
N PHE A 412 -6.09 0.04 -13.66
CA PHE A 412 -4.66 0.08 -13.36
C PHE A 412 -4.13 -1.31 -13.01
N ASP A 413 -2.90 -1.62 -13.38
CA ASP A 413 -2.28 -2.93 -13.15
C ASP A 413 -1.43 -3.00 -11.87
N ASP A 414 -0.78 -4.14 -11.61
CA ASP A 414 0.12 -4.32 -10.46
C ASP A 414 1.41 -3.47 -10.58
N HIS A 415 1.78 -3.09 -11.80
CA HIS A 415 2.85 -2.12 -12.09
C HIS A 415 2.46 -0.66 -11.81
N PHE A 416 1.23 -0.38 -11.39
CA PHE A 416 0.84 0.90 -10.79
C PHE A 416 1.30 0.97 -9.33
N GLY A 417 2.57 0.64 -9.13
CA GLY A 417 3.30 0.56 -7.89
C GLY A 417 4.79 0.71 -8.20
N LEU A 418 5.63 0.54 -7.19
CA LEU A 418 7.07 0.69 -7.30
C LEU A 418 7.76 -0.50 -6.61
N PRO A 419 8.59 -1.30 -7.30
CA PRO A 419 9.38 -2.34 -6.65
C PRO A 419 10.18 -1.76 -5.48
N ASN A 420 10.16 -2.45 -4.34
CA ASN A 420 10.68 -1.92 -3.07
C ASN A 420 12.19 -1.58 -3.10
N GLU A 421 12.94 -2.08 -4.07
CA GLU A 421 14.35 -1.79 -4.29
C GLU A 421 14.59 -0.38 -4.86
N PHE A 422 13.58 0.26 -5.45
CA PHE A 422 13.67 1.59 -6.08
C PHE A 422 13.31 2.74 -5.14
N GLY A 423 13.32 4.00 -5.59
CA GLY A 423 13.03 5.16 -4.75
C GLY A 423 14.25 5.75 -4.04
N TYR A 424 15.46 5.39 -4.46
CA TYR A 424 16.72 5.95 -3.96
C TYR A 424 17.32 7.00 -4.89
N ASP A 425 16.55 7.47 -5.87
CA ASP A 425 16.95 8.61 -6.70
C ASP A 425 17.00 9.91 -5.88
N ALA A 426 17.81 10.86 -6.34
CA ALA A 426 18.07 12.11 -5.60
C ALA A 426 16.79 12.85 -5.22
N TYR A 427 15.81 12.93 -6.13
CA TYR A 427 14.53 13.60 -5.87
C TYR A 427 13.78 12.96 -4.70
N THR A 428 13.65 11.63 -4.71
CA THR A 428 12.97 10.90 -3.64
C THR A 428 13.70 11.02 -2.30
N VAL A 429 15.04 10.89 -2.32
CA VAL A 429 15.86 11.00 -1.11
C VAL A 429 15.79 12.39 -0.50
N GLU A 430 15.85 13.45 -1.32
CA GLU A 430 15.71 14.84 -0.86
C GLU A 430 14.32 15.11 -0.28
N MET A 431 13.26 14.59 -0.93
CA MET A 431 11.89 14.68 -0.41
C MET A 431 11.79 14.01 0.97
N TYR A 432 12.31 12.79 1.11
CA TYR A 432 12.28 12.07 2.38
C TYR A 432 13.05 12.81 3.48
N LYS A 433 14.27 13.30 3.18
CA LYS A 433 15.07 14.10 4.13
C LYS A 433 14.34 15.35 4.60
N LYS A 434 13.66 16.04 3.68
CA LYS A 434 12.90 17.26 3.98
C LYS A 434 11.73 16.98 4.92
N GLU A 435 11.04 15.85 4.74
CA GLU A 435 9.85 15.52 5.54
C GLU A 435 10.19 14.86 6.88
N ILE A 436 11.23 14.02 6.90
CA ILE A 436 11.54 13.16 8.06
C ILE A 436 12.74 13.67 8.86
N GLY A 437 13.62 14.48 8.24
CA GLY A 437 14.82 15.02 8.89
C GLY A 437 16.02 14.06 8.96
N GLN A 438 15.97 12.93 8.26
CA GLN A 438 17.03 11.92 8.22
C GLN A 438 17.16 11.27 6.84
N ASP A 439 18.28 10.58 6.58
CA ASP A 439 18.45 9.72 5.41
C ASP A 439 17.46 8.54 5.40
N PRO A 440 16.99 8.09 4.22
CA PRO A 440 16.19 6.88 4.12
C PRO A 440 17.01 5.64 4.51
N SER A 441 16.32 4.60 4.97
CA SER A 441 16.96 3.33 5.35
C SER A 441 17.77 2.74 4.18
N THR A 442 18.93 2.17 4.50
CA THR A 442 19.71 1.38 3.53
C THR A 442 19.09 0.00 3.26
N ASP A 443 18.13 -0.43 4.07
CA ASP A 443 17.33 -1.62 3.79
C ASP A 443 16.07 -1.21 3.00
N PRO A 444 15.92 -1.58 1.72
CA PRO A 444 14.74 -1.27 0.91
C PRO A 444 13.43 -1.85 1.46
N LYS A 445 13.51 -2.83 2.36
CA LYS A 445 12.37 -3.50 2.99
C LYS A 445 12.08 -2.99 4.40
N GLU A 446 12.87 -2.03 4.88
CA GLU A 446 12.61 -1.41 6.17
C GLU A 446 11.19 -0.81 6.15
N THR A 447 10.44 -1.12 7.20
CA THR A 447 9.01 -0.92 7.25
C THR A 447 8.60 0.54 7.09
N PHE A 448 9.26 1.47 7.78
CA PHE A 448 8.94 2.89 7.69
C PHE A 448 9.22 3.42 6.27
N TRP A 449 10.34 3.00 5.68
CA TRP A 449 10.70 3.37 4.32
C TRP A 449 9.74 2.82 3.25
N VAL A 450 9.31 1.56 3.39
CA VAL A 450 8.24 0.97 2.58
C VAL A 450 6.95 1.76 2.74
N ARG A 451 6.53 2.03 3.99
CA ARG A 451 5.26 2.69 4.28
C ARG A 451 5.23 4.12 3.76
N TRP A 452 6.27 4.91 4.01
CA TRP A 452 6.34 6.30 3.56
C TRP A 452 6.21 6.39 2.03
N ARG A 453 6.93 5.54 1.28
CA ARG A 453 6.82 5.49 -0.19
C ARG A 453 5.43 5.05 -0.64
N ALA A 454 4.88 4.01 -0.05
CA ALA A 454 3.53 3.55 -0.35
C ALA A 454 2.48 4.66 -0.10
N ASP A 455 2.62 5.44 0.98
CA ASP A 455 1.72 6.55 1.28
C ASP A 455 1.78 7.68 0.24
N LYS A 456 2.95 7.95 -0.35
CA LYS A 456 3.05 8.87 -1.50
C LYS A 456 2.28 8.35 -2.72
N ILE A 457 2.33 7.05 -2.99
CA ILE A 457 1.54 6.43 -4.06
C ILE A 457 0.04 6.47 -3.71
N ASN A 458 -0.33 6.27 -2.45
CA ASN A 458 -1.72 6.40 -1.98
C ASN A 458 -2.29 7.79 -2.26
N ASP A 459 -1.53 8.84 -1.97
CA ASP A 459 -1.93 10.22 -2.23
C ASP A 459 -2.01 10.53 -3.74
N PHE A 460 -1.13 9.93 -4.54
CA PHE A 460 -1.21 10.01 -5.99
C PHE A 460 -2.48 9.32 -6.52
N MET A 461 -2.80 8.12 -6.05
CA MET A 461 -4.02 7.40 -6.46
C MET A 461 -5.28 8.20 -6.13
N GLY A 462 -5.31 8.88 -4.98
CA GLY A 462 -6.39 9.81 -4.64
C GLY A 462 -6.55 10.94 -5.68
N ARG A 463 -5.46 11.54 -6.15
CA ARG A 463 -5.51 12.55 -7.22
C ARG A 463 -5.95 11.98 -8.56
N VAL A 464 -5.51 10.78 -8.90
CA VAL A 464 -5.97 10.07 -10.11
C VAL A 464 -7.48 9.85 -10.06
N PHE A 465 -8.00 9.33 -8.94
CA PHE A 465 -9.43 9.13 -8.74
C PHE A 465 -10.21 10.45 -8.91
N GLN A 466 -9.81 11.52 -8.21
CA GLN A 466 -10.47 12.82 -8.34
C GLN A 466 -10.43 13.37 -9.76
N ALA A 467 -9.31 13.20 -10.47
CA ALA A 467 -9.17 13.63 -11.85
C ALA A 467 -10.11 12.85 -12.80
N VAL A 468 -10.26 11.53 -12.61
CA VAL A 468 -11.21 10.70 -13.37
C VAL A 468 -12.64 11.17 -13.10
N LYS A 469 -13.03 11.30 -11.82
CA LYS A 469 -14.39 11.67 -11.43
C LYS A 469 -14.79 13.06 -11.88
N ALA A 470 -13.86 14.02 -11.85
CA ALA A 470 -14.08 15.36 -12.37
C ALA A 470 -14.35 15.40 -13.90
N ARG A 471 -13.93 14.38 -14.65
CA ARG A 471 -14.18 14.27 -16.11
C ARG A 471 -15.43 13.45 -16.41
N LYS A 472 -15.61 12.33 -15.70
CA LYS A 472 -16.74 11.42 -15.91
C LYS A 472 -17.09 10.73 -14.59
N GLN A 473 -18.13 11.24 -13.92
CA GLN A 473 -18.54 10.80 -12.58
C GLN A 473 -18.82 9.28 -12.52
N ASN A 474 -19.42 8.71 -13.58
CA ASN A 474 -19.76 7.29 -13.68
C ASN A 474 -18.65 6.41 -14.28
N CYS A 475 -17.46 6.95 -14.55
CA CYS A 475 -16.33 6.15 -15.02
C CYS A 475 -15.73 5.34 -13.88
N ILE A 476 -15.84 4.01 -13.94
CA ILE A 476 -15.37 3.11 -12.87
C ILE A 476 -13.84 3.18 -12.75
N VAL A 477 -13.32 3.38 -11.55
CA VAL A 477 -11.88 3.27 -11.27
C VAL A 477 -11.57 1.88 -10.73
N SER A 478 -10.97 1.03 -11.57
CA SER A 478 -10.64 -0.37 -11.26
C SER A 478 -9.12 -0.53 -11.07
N VAL A 479 -8.72 -1.51 -10.26
CA VAL A 479 -7.32 -1.95 -10.14
C VAL A 479 -7.25 -3.47 -10.24
N SER A 480 -6.21 -3.97 -10.89
CA SER A 480 -5.87 -5.38 -10.99
C SER A 480 -4.53 -5.65 -10.26
N PRO A 481 -4.51 -5.75 -8.92
CA PRO A 481 -3.28 -5.85 -8.16
C PRO A 481 -2.88 -7.30 -7.87
N ASN A 482 -1.64 -7.53 -7.43
CA ASN A 482 -1.29 -8.75 -6.71
C ASN A 482 -2.01 -8.83 -5.33
N PRO A 483 -2.09 -10.02 -4.70
CA PRO A 483 -2.53 -10.14 -3.31
C PRO A 483 -1.76 -9.19 -2.38
N LEU A 484 -2.44 -8.54 -1.42
CA LEU A 484 -1.91 -7.42 -0.63
C LEU A 484 -0.60 -7.75 0.08
N HIS A 485 -0.53 -8.93 0.69
CA HIS A 485 0.66 -9.42 1.40
C HIS A 485 1.92 -9.50 0.52
N TYR A 486 1.78 -9.44 -0.81
CA TYR A 486 2.88 -9.28 -1.76
C TYR A 486 2.91 -7.86 -2.34
N ALA A 487 1.77 -7.33 -2.79
CA ALA A 487 1.67 -6.05 -3.48
C ALA A 487 2.28 -4.88 -2.67
N LEU A 488 2.00 -4.80 -1.37
CA LEU A 488 2.54 -3.75 -0.52
C LEU A 488 4.05 -3.92 -0.24
N PRO A 489 4.52 -5.02 0.38
CA PRO A 489 5.93 -5.11 0.76
C PRO A 489 6.88 -5.27 -0.44
N ALA A 490 6.42 -5.79 -1.59
CA ALA A 490 7.26 -5.97 -2.77
C ALA A 490 7.15 -4.81 -3.77
N HIS A 491 5.97 -4.20 -3.92
CA HIS A 491 5.67 -3.22 -4.98
C HIS A 491 5.07 -1.91 -4.45
N LEU A 492 5.08 -1.69 -3.14
CA LEU A 492 4.58 -0.45 -2.52
C LEU A 492 3.11 -0.14 -2.89
N GLN A 493 2.37 -1.13 -3.39
CA GLN A 493 1.02 -0.97 -3.89
C GLN A 493 0.02 -1.36 -2.81
N ASP A 494 -0.48 -0.36 -2.08
CA ASP A 494 -1.45 -0.52 -0.99
C ASP A 494 -2.90 -0.35 -1.49
N TRP A 495 -3.33 -1.29 -2.33
CA TRP A 495 -4.69 -1.26 -2.89
C TRP A 495 -5.78 -1.35 -1.81
N PHE A 496 -5.46 -1.91 -0.63
CA PHE A 496 -6.41 -1.98 0.48
C PHE A 496 -6.66 -0.60 1.09
N THR A 497 -5.62 0.23 1.25
CA THR A 497 -5.82 1.64 1.61
C THR A 497 -6.60 2.39 0.53
N TRP A 498 -6.38 2.10 -0.76
CA TRP A 498 -7.13 2.76 -1.84
C TRP A 498 -8.62 2.43 -1.76
N GLU A 499 -8.97 1.17 -1.53
CA GLU A 499 -10.35 0.75 -1.29
C GLU A 499 -10.95 1.47 -0.08
N ARG A 500 -10.24 1.46 1.05
CA ARG A 500 -10.71 2.08 2.29
C ARG A 500 -10.89 3.60 2.18
N LYS A 501 -10.08 4.26 1.35
CA LYS A 501 -10.19 5.69 1.03
C LYS A 501 -11.20 5.99 -0.09
N GLY A 502 -11.79 4.96 -0.72
CA GLY A 502 -12.74 5.12 -1.82
C GLY A 502 -12.11 5.59 -3.13
N PHE A 503 -10.81 5.32 -3.32
CA PHE A 503 -10.08 5.69 -4.54
C PHE A 503 -10.18 4.63 -5.65
N VAL A 504 -10.74 3.47 -5.34
CA VAL A 504 -11.06 2.40 -6.29
C VAL A 504 -12.47 1.90 -6.01
N GLU A 505 -13.18 1.55 -7.10
CA GLU A 505 -14.58 1.11 -7.07
C GLU A 505 -14.71 -0.35 -7.54
N GLU A 506 -13.64 -0.94 -8.07
CA GLU A 506 -13.53 -2.35 -8.36
C GLU A 506 -12.10 -2.82 -8.15
N ILE A 507 -11.95 -4.06 -7.68
CA ILE A 507 -10.65 -4.73 -7.56
C ILE A 507 -10.73 -6.08 -8.26
N VAL A 508 -9.76 -6.39 -9.11
CA VAL A 508 -9.60 -7.71 -9.74
C VAL A 508 -8.26 -8.31 -9.34
N VAL A 509 -8.20 -9.03 -8.22
CA VAL A 509 -6.92 -9.50 -7.67
C VAL A 509 -6.32 -10.61 -8.53
N GLN A 510 -5.07 -10.44 -8.96
CA GLN A 510 -4.35 -11.38 -9.83
C GLN A 510 -3.87 -12.60 -9.03
N VAL A 511 -4.67 -13.69 -8.99
CA VAL A 511 -4.34 -14.92 -8.26
C VAL A 511 -3.87 -15.99 -9.24
N TYR A 512 -2.66 -15.82 -9.78
CA TYR A 512 -2.07 -16.73 -10.76
C TYR A 512 -1.34 -17.91 -10.09
N ARG A 513 -2.10 -18.72 -9.36
CA ARG A 513 -1.61 -19.96 -8.73
C ARG A 513 -2.01 -21.16 -9.58
N ASN A 514 -1.07 -22.11 -9.73
CA ASN A 514 -1.30 -23.38 -10.43
C ASN A 514 -1.76 -24.52 -9.50
N ASP A 515 -1.93 -24.20 -8.22
CA ASP A 515 -2.34 -25.12 -7.15
C ASP A 515 -3.64 -24.59 -6.54
N LEU A 516 -4.65 -25.45 -6.43
CA LEU A 516 -5.99 -25.02 -6.02
C LEU A 516 -6.06 -24.61 -4.56
N ASP A 517 -5.33 -25.29 -3.66
CA ASP A 517 -5.33 -24.97 -2.25
C ASP A 517 -4.65 -23.63 -1.98
N ARG A 518 -3.51 -23.38 -2.64
CA ARG A 518 -2.87 -22.06 -2.61
C ARG A 518 -3.74 -20.98 -3.24
N PHE A 519 -4.44 -21.28 -4.33
CA PHE A 519 -5.39 -20.34 -4.94
C PHE A 519 -6.49 -19.96 -3.93
N ILE A 520 -7.11 -20.96 -3.31
CA ILE A 520 -8.14 -20.81 -2.28
C ILE A 520 -7.62 -20.00 -1.07
N ALA A 521 -6.41 -20.30 -0.59
CA ALA A 521 -5.82 -19.60 0.54
C ALA A 521 -5.65 -18.09 0.29
N GLU A 522 -5.42 -17.67 -0.96
CA GLU A 522 -5.38 -16.24 -1.31
C GLU A 522 -6.77 -15.60 -1.27
N LEU A 523 -7.83 -16.34 -1.61
CA LEU A 523 -9.22 -15.84 -1.58
C LEU A 523 -9.77 -15.70 -0.16
N ASP A 524 -9.33 -16.57 0.74
CA ASP A 524 -9.77 -16.60 2.15
C ASP A 524 -9.06 -15.56 3.03
N ARG A 525 -8.18 -14.76 2.45
CA ARG A 525 -7.49 -13.67 3.16
C ARG A 525 -8.47 -12.60 3.63
N GLU A 526 -8.21 -12.07 4.82
CA GLU A 526 -9.07 -11.09 5.49
C GLU A 526 -9.25 -9.83 4.64
N GLU A 527 -8.18 -9.32 4.02
CA GLU A 527 -8.24 -8.13 3.17
C GLU A 527 -9.18 -8.30 1.96
N ILE A 528 -9.30 -9.51 1.41
CA ILE A 528 -10.19 -9.82 0.29
C ILE A 528 -11.64 -9.77 0.75
N GLN A 529 -11.94 -10.43 1.87
CA GLN A 529 -13.30 -10.47 2.44
C GLN A 529 -13.76 -9.06 2.86
N LEU A 530 -12.86 -8.31 3.49
CA LEU A 530 -13.10 -6.94 3.91
C LEU A 530 -13.31 -5.98 2.74
N ALA A 531 -12.58 -6.12 1.64
CA ALA A 531 -12.81 -5.33 0.44
C ALA A 531 -14.11 -5.73 -0.28
N ASN A 532 -14.40 -7.03 -0.37
CA ASN A 532 -15.61 -7.57 -1.02
C ASN A 532 -16.92 -7.18 -0.29
N SER A 533 -16.82 -6.70 0.94
CA SER A 533 -17.96 -6.14 1.67
C SER A 533 -18.34 -4.72 1.21
N HIS A 534 -17.45 -4.02 0.49
CA HIS A 534 -17.60 -2.60 0.16
C HIS A 534 -17.56 -2.30 -1.34
N VAL A 535 -16.74 -3.01 -2.09
CA VAL A 535 -16.62 -2.90 -3.55
C VAL A 535 -16.68 -4.28 -4.20
N PRO A 536 -17.08 -4.40 -5.47
CA PRO A 536 -16.89 -5.62 -6.25
C PRO A 536 -15.42 -6.08 -6.24
N VAL A 537 -15.15 -7.25 -5.67
CA VAL A 537 -13.85 -7.91 -5.72
C VAL A 537 -13.93 -9.14 -6.63
N GLY A 538 -13.38 -9.03 -7.83
CA GLY A 538 -13.18 -10.13 -8.76
C GLY A 538 -11.79 -10.76 -8.64
N ILE A 539 -11.59 -11.91 -9.27
CA ILE A 539 -10.32 -12.64 -9.27
C ILE A 539 -9.80 -12.83 -10.69
N GLY A 540 -8.57 -12.39 -10.92
CA GLY A 540 -7.78 -12.70 -12.11
C GLY A 540 -7.30 -14.15 -12.08
N ILE A 541 -7.67 -14.93 -13.10
CA ILE A 541 -7.27 -16.32 -13.28
C ILE A 541 -6.41 -16.43 -14.54
N LEU A 542 -5.25 -17.08 -14.41
CA LEU A 542 -4.38 -17.39 -15.54
C LEU A 542 -4.94 -18.59 -16.32
N THR A 543 -5.26 -18.40 -17.60
CA THR A 543 -5.74 -19.50 -18.47
C THR A 543 -4.63 -20.12 -19.33
N GLY A 544 -3.47 -19.48 -19.37
CA GLY A 544 -2.25 -19.96 -20.01
C GLY A 544 -1.32 -18.82 -20.41
N LEU A 545 -0.10 -19.19 -20.78
CA LEU A 545 0.91 -18.34 -21.41
C LEU A 545 1.47 -19.08 -22.63
N LYS A 546 2.28 -18.40 -23.44
CA LYS A 546 2.95 -19.00 -24.59
C LYS A 546 3.79 -20.20 -24.15
N GLY A 547 3.53 -21.36 -24.74
CA GLY A 547 4.19 -22.62 -24.37
C GLY A 547 3.78 -23.19 -23.01
N ARG A 548 2.85 -22.57 -22.27
CA ARG A 548 2.39 -23.02 -20.94
C ARG A 548 0.87 -22.90 -20.80
N ALA A 549 0.15 -23.93 -21.21
CA ALA A 549 -1.31 -24.01 -21.02
C ALA A 549 -1.69 -24.39 -19.58
N ILE A 550 -2.79 -23.82 -19.07
CA ILE A 550 -3.43 -24.26 -17.81
C ILE A 550 -4.61 -25.17 -18.14
N PRO A 551 -4.74 -26.38 -17.55
CA PRO A 551 -5.84 -27.31 -17.84
C PRO A 551 -7.23 -26.72 -17.58
N LEU A 552 -8.20 -27.07 -18.43
CA LEU A 552 -9.57 -26.59 -18.28
C LEU A 552 -10.21 -26.94 -16.94
N GLU A 553 -9.97 -28.15 -16.43
CA GLU A 553 -10.50 -28.61 -15.13
C GLU A 553 -10.04 -27.70 -13.99
N GLN A 554 -8.78 -27.27 -14.00
CA GLN A 554 -8.23 -26.37 -13.01
C GLN A 554 -8.92 -24.99 -13.08
N ILE A 555 -9.11 -24.45 -14.30
CA ILE A 555 -9.83 -23.18 -14.50
C ILE A 555 -11.26 -23.28 -13.96
N GLN A 556 -11.97 -24.38 -14.25
CA GLN A 556 -13.33 -24.60 -13.75
C GLN A 556 -13.38 -24.71 -12.22
N ALA A 557 -12.42 -25.39 -11.60
CA ALA A 557 -12.31 -25.49 -10.15
C ALA A 557 -12.03 -24.13 -9.50
N GLN A 558 -11.17 -23.30 -10.10
CA GLN A 558 -10.89 -21.94 -9.63
C GLN A 558 -12.12 -21.05 -9.73
N VAL A 559 -12.86 -21.06 -10.86
CA VAL A 559 -14.11 -20.30 -10.98
C VAL A 559 -15.16 -20.76 -9.95
N LYS A 560 -15.26 -22.08 -9.70
CA LYS A 560 -16.13 -22.62 -8.65
C LYS A 560 -15.74 -22.09 -7.27
N ALA A 561 -14.45 -22.10 -6.93
CA ALA A 561 -13.94 -21.61 -5.65
C ALA A 561 -14.21 -20.11 -5.42
N VAL A 562 -14.13 -19.29 -6.48
CA VAL A 562 -14.48 -17.86 -6.44
C VAL A 562 -15.97 -17.66 -6.15
N ARG A 563 -16.84 -18.40 -6.85
CA ARG A 563 -18.30 -18.33 -6.66
C ARG A 563 -18.75 -18.80 -5.29
N GLU A 564 -18.17 -19.89 -4.77
CA GLU A 564 -18.47 -20.43 -3.44
C GLU A 564 -18.16 -19.44 -2.30
N ARG A 565 -17.26 -18.48 -2.55
CA ARG A 565 -16.89 -17.41 -1.60
C ARG A 565 -17.68 -16.12 -1.79
N GLY A 566 -18.64 -16.09 -2.72
CA GLY A 566 -19.47 -14.90 -2.97
C GLY A 566 -18.66 -13.68 -3.43
N LEU A 567 -17.53 -13.91 -4.12
CA LEU A 567 -16.75 -12.87 -4.78
C LEU A 567 -17.45 -12.40 -6.06
N ALA A 568 -17.13 -11.19 -6.51
CA ALA A 568 -17.87 -10.49 -7.55
C ALA A 568 -17.73 -11.10 -8.95
N GLY A 569 -16.76 -11.98 -9.19
CA GLY A 569 -16.61 -12.71 -10.45
C GLY A 569 -15.15 -13.00 -10.81
N VAL A 570 -14.92 -13.30 -12.08
CA VAL A 570 -13.61 -13.70 -12.61
C VAL A 570 -13.24 -12.94 -13.87
N SER A 571 -11.94 -12.71 -14.02
CA SER A 571 -11.35 -12.19 -15.24
C SER A 571 -10.21 -13.11 -15.67
N PHE A 572 -10.06 -13.37 -16.97
CA PHE A 572 -9.04 -14.30 -17.47
C PHE A 572 -7.90 -13.59 -18.18
N PHE A 573 -6.68 -13.86 -17.71
CA PHE A 573 -5.46 -13.49 -18.41
C PHE A 573 -5.02 -14.69 -19.26
N PHE A 574 -5.07 -14.62 -20.58
CA PHE A 574 -5.62 -13.57 -21.46
C PHE A 574 -6.29 -14.20 -22.71
N TYR A 575 -6.86 -13.38 -23.62
CA TYR A 575 -7.72 -13.82 -24.74
C TYR A 575 -7.23 -15.05 -25.53
N GLU A 576 -5.97 -15.11 -25.93
CA GLU A 576 -5.37 -16.19 -26.73
C GLU A 576 -5.39 -17.52 -25.96
N SER A 577 -5.08 -17.46 -24.67
CA SER A 577 -5.01 -18.62 -23.78
C SER A 577 -6.37 -19.19 -23.40
N LEU A 578 -7.47 -18.47 -23.68
CA LEU A 578 -8.81 -19.05 -23.59
C LEU A 578 -8.99 -20.23 -24.56
N SER A 579 -8.19 -20.29 -25.63
CA SER A 579 -8.38 -21.26 -26.71
C SER A 579 -7.15 -21.62 -27.50
N SER A 580 -6.58 -20.69 -28.27
CA SER A 580 -5.54 -21.00 -29.26
C SER A 580 -4.27 -21.57 -28.64
N TRP A 581 -4.01 -21.24 -27.37
CA TRP A 581 -2.83 -21.72 -26.63
C TRP A 581 -3.15 -22.80 -25.59
N ALA A 582 -4.37 -23.34 -25.63
CA ALA A 582 -4.76 -24.47 -24.81
C ALA A 582 -4.18 -25.79 -25.34
N LYS A 583 -4.10 -26.81 -24.47
CA LYS A 583 -3.84 -28.19 -24.91
C LYS A 583 -5.08 -28.84 -25.55
N GLU A 584 -6.26 -28.49 -25.05
CA GLU A 584 -7.54 -28.97 -25.57
C GLU A 584 -7.87 -28.29 -26.91
N LYS A 585 -8.69 -28.94 -27.74
CA LYS A 585 -9.12 -28.37 -29.01
C LYS A 585 -9.91 -27.08 -28.77
N PRO A 586 -9.80 -26.05 -29.62
CA PRO A 586 -10.57 -24.79 -29.50
C PRO A 586 -12.07 -24.99 -29.23
N ALA A 587 -12.73 -25.90 -29.96
CA ALA A 587 -14.15 -26.19 -29.77
C ALA A 587 -14.48 -26.77 -28.38
N GLN A 588 -13.56 -27.54 -27.77
CA GLN A 588 -13.74 -28.09 -26.42
C GLN A 588 -13.67 -26.99 -25.37
N ARG A 589 -12.70 -26.06 -25.49
CA ARG A 589 -12.56 -24.87 -24.64
C ARG A 589 -13.78 -23.97 -24.73
N GLU A 590 -14.22 -23.67 -25.94
CA GLU A 590 -15.41 -22.83 -26.16
C GLU A 590 -16.67 -23.45 -25.56
N ALA A 591 -16.90 -24.75 -25.79
CA ALA A 591 -18.03 -25.45 -25.18
C ALA A 591 -17.96 -25.42 -23.65
N ALA A 592 -16.76 -25.46 -23.06
CA ALA A 592 -16.57 -25.39 -21.62
C ALA A 592 -16.85 -24.00 -21.04
N PHE A 593 -16.34 -22.93 -21.65
CA PHE A 593 -16.66 -21.56 -21.25
C PHE A 593 -18.16 -21.26 -21.41
N LYS A 594 -18.77 -21.74 -22.50
CA LYS A 594 -20.23 -21.65 -22.69
C LYS A 594 -21.02 -22.40 -21.61
N ARG A 595 -20.51 -23.54 -21.12
CA ARG A 595 -21.11 -24.24 -19.96
C ARG A 595 -20.84 -23.53 -18.63
N LEU A 596 -19.72 -22.83 -18.49
CA LEU A 596 -19.35 -22.09 -17.28
C LEU A 596 -20.17 -20.80 -17.13
N PHE A 597 -20.50 -20.18 -18.26
CA PHE A 597 -21.28 -18.96 -18.41
C PHE A 597 -22.51 -19.23 -19.27
N ARG A 598 -23.42 -20.10 -18.80
CA ARG A 598 -24.58 -20.58 -19.60
C ARG A 598 -25.52 -19.47 -20.03
N THR A 599 -25.76 -18.52 -19.14
CA THR A 599 -26.69 -17.41 -19.35
C THR A 599 -25.94 -16.09 -19.24
N PRO A 600 -26.29 -15.08 -20.05
CA PRO A 600 -25.86 -13.70 -19.80
C PRO A 600 -26.24 -13.28 -18.37
N VAL A 601 -25.35 -12.52 -17.73
CA VAL A 601 -25.61 -11.89 -16.44
C VAL A 601 -25.05 -10.46 -16.47
N PRO A 602 -25.67 -9.52 -15.76
CA PRO A 602 -25.11 -8.18 -15.62
C PRO A 602 -23.78 -8.24 -14.87
N ARG A 603 -22.97 -7.21 -15.03
CA ARG A 603 -21.79 -6.99 -14.21
C ARG A 603 -22.23 -6.38 -12.85
N PRO A 604 -21.58 -6.73 -11.73
CA PRO A 604 -21.78 -6.02 -10.46
C PRO A 604 -21.44 -4.54 -10.58
N SER A 605 -22.25 -3.70 -9.94
CA SER A 605 -22.06 -2.25 -9.92
C SER A 605 -22.25 -1.71 -8.51
N MET A 606 -21.68 -0.52 -8.25
CA MET A 606 -22.01 0.24 -7.07
C MET A 606 -23.42 0.84 -7.25
N VAL A 607 -24.23 0.86 -6.20
CA VAL A 607 -25.58 1.45 -6.27
C VAL A 607 -25.48 2.91 -6.70
N GLY A 608 -26.11 3.27 -7.82
CA GLY A 608 -26.04 4.61 -8.42
C GLY A 608 -24.92 4.82 -9.44
N SER A 609 -24.08 3.81 -9.73
CA SER A 609 -23.08 3.87 -10.81
C SER A 609 -23.60 3.35 -12.16
N ASP A 610 -24.87 2.97 -12.25
CA ASP A 610 -25.45 2.43 -13.48
C ASP A 610 -25.48 3.52 -14.57
N LYS A 611 -24.97 3.17 -15.76
CA LYS A 611 -25.16 3.96 -16.97
C LYS A 611 -26.67 4.08 -17.20
N PRO A 612 -27.26 5.27 -17.40
CA PRO A 612 -28.68 5.37 -17.72
C PRO A 612 -28.97 4.47 -18.91
N ALA A 613 -30.03 3.66 -18.79
CA ALA A 613 -30.44 2.78 -19.87
C ALA A 613 -30.69 3.63 -21.12
N VAL A 614 -29.93 3.36 -22.18
CA VAL A 614 -30.12 3.96 -23.51
C VAL A 614 -31.21 3.22 -24.24
#